data_AF-A0A7I7RWA6-F1
#
_entry.id   AF-A0A7I7RWA6-F1
#
_cell.length_a   1.000
_cell.length_b   1.000
_cell.length_c   1.000
_cell.angle_alpha   90.00
_cell.angle_beta   90.00
_cell.angle_gamma   90.00
#
_symmetry.space_group_name_H-M   'P 1'
#
loop_
_entity.id
_entity.type
_entity.pdbx_description
1 polymer ?
#
loop_
_entity_poly.entity_id
_entity_poly.type
_entity_poly.pdbx_seq_one_letter_code
_entity_poly.pdbx_strand_id
1 'polypeptide(L)'
;MAGKDDDHDETAKEFHDAVNMTASQLEKWLETDESKDVGQKSDGGGESTGHASGRRIIELLKAKKSDLSDDDYAHMRKVVGYVRRHSAQRPKGDVENTHWRYSLMNWGHDPLED
;
A
#
# COMPACT_ATOMS: atom_id res chain seq x y z
N MET A 1 -5.42 -21.23 20.76
CA MET A 1 -5.71 -19.83 20.34
C MET A 1 -4.45 -19.01 20.09
N ALA A 2 -3.28 -19.35 20.68
CA ALA A 2 -2.02 -18.64 20.44
C ALA A 2 -1.48 -18.60 18.99
N GLY A 3 -2.11 -19.27 18.02
CA GLY A 3 -1.59 -19.31 16.64
C GLY A 3 -2.05 -18.19 15.72
N LYS A 4 -3.21 -17.56 15.99
CA LYS A 4 -3.82 -16.59 15.08
C LYS A 4 -3.52 -15.15 15.50
N ASP A 5 -3.53 -14.87 16.79
CA ASP A 5 -3.19 -13.55 17.32
C ASP A 5 -1.70 -13.23 17.09
N ASP A 6 -0.80 -14.20 17.27
CA ASP A 6 0.64 -14.02 16.97
C ASP A 6 0.88 -13.74 15.47
N ASP A 7 0.14 -14.40 14.57
CA ASP A 7 0.21 -14.20 13.12
C ASP A 7 -0.35 -12.82 12.69
N HIS A 8 -1.36 -12.31 13.38
CA HIS A 8 -1.89 -10.96 13.19
C HIS A 8 -0.89 -9.89 13.63
N ASP A 9 -0.21 -10.11 14.74
CA ASP A 9 0.78 -9.17 15.28
C ASP A 9 2.00 -9.05 14.38
N GLU A 10 2.50 -10.19 13.88
CA GLU A 10 3.56 -10.21 12.87
C GLU A 10 3.12 -9.48 11.59
N THR A 11 1.90 -9.76 11.12
CA THR A 11 1.35 -9.12 9.91
C THR A 11 1.22 -7.61 10.06
N ALA A 12 0.71 -7.12 11.18
CA ALA A 12 0.58 -5.69 11.45
C ALA A 12 1.96 -5.02 11.50
N LYS A 13 2.95 -5.67 12.12
CA LYS A 13 4.33 -5.17 12.16
C LYS A 13 4.92 -5.07 10.75
N GLU A 14 4.85 -6.14 9.95
CA GLU A 14 5.38 -6.12 8.58
C GLU A 14 4.68 -5.06 7.71
N PHE A 15 3.38 -4.85 7.91
CA PHE A 15 2.63 -3.81 7.23
C PHE A 15 3.13 -2.42 7.56
N HIS A 16 3.35 -2.12 8.85
CA HIS A 16 3.89 -0.82 9.28
C HIS A 16 5.36 -0.62 8.87
N ASP A 17 6.13 -1.71 8.71
CA ASP A 17 7.49 -1.64 8.15
C ASP A 17 7.47 -1.38 6.63
N ALA A 18 6.47 -1.88 5.91
CA ALA A 18 6.35 -1.71 4.46
C ALA A 18 5.74 -0.36 4.05
N VAL A 19 4.80 0.17 4.82
CA VAL A 19 4.09 1.43 4.54
C VAL A 19 4.80 2.58 5.24
N ASN A 20 5.60 3.35 4.49
CA ASN A 20 6.36 4.48 5.02
C ASN A 20 5.66 5.85 4.84
N MET A 21 4.55 5.90 4.10
CA MET A 21 3.72 7.10 3.98
C MET A 21 2.68 7.17 5.10
N THR A 22 2.55 8.34 5.73
CA THR A 22 1.45 8.58 6.67
C THR A 22 0.10 8.58 5.94
N ALA A 23 -0.99 8.36 6.69
CA ALA A 23 -2.34 8.39 6.13
C ALA A 23 -2.65 9.72 5.42
N SER A 24 -2.15 10.85 5.91
CA SER A 24 -2.37 12.17 5.31
C SER A 24 -1.50 12.42 4.07
N GLN A 25 -0.27 11.88 4.03
CA GLN A 25 0.54 11.90 2.81
C GLN A 25 -0.10 11.06 1.71
N LEU A 26 -0.55 9.85 2.06
CA LEU A 26 -1.21 8.95 1.12
C LEU A 26 -2.55 9.53 0.63
N GLU A 27 -3.35 10.14 1.51
CA GLU A 27 -4.60 10.81 1.13
C GLU A 27 -4.37 11.91 0.08
N LYS A 28 -3.40 12.80 0.32
CA LYS A 28 -3.02 13.84 -0.65
C LYS A 28 -2.49 13.25 -1.95
N TRP A 29 -1.69 12.19 -1.87
CA TRP A 29 -1.17 11.51 -3.05
C TRP A 29 -2.30 10.92 -3.90
N LEU A 30 -3.30 10.28 -3.28
CA LEU A 30 -4.39 9.66 -4.02
C LEU A 30 -5.27 10.67 -4.77
N GLU A 31 -5.28 11.94 -4.35
CA GLU A 31 -6.02 13.00 -5.05
C GLU A 31 -5.36 13.44 -6.37
N THR A 32 -4.10 13.08 -6.63
CA THR A 32 -3.36 13.49 -7.84
C THR A 32 -3.81 12.73 -9.08
N ASP A 33 -3.55 13.31 -10.25
CA ASP A 33 -3.86 12.65 -11.52
C ASP A 33 -2.87 11.52 -11.83
N GLU A 34 -1.62 11.68 -11.41
CA GLU A 34 -0.56 10.67 -11.46
C GLU A 34 -0.99 9.39 -10.73
N SER A 35 -1.52 9.54 -9.51
CA SER A 35 -2.04 8.42 -8.72
C SER A 35 -3.19 7.70 -9.44
N LYS A 36 -4.14 8.45 -10.02
CA LYS A 36 -5.32 7.89 -10.71
C LYS A 36 -4.96 7.22 -12.04
N ASP A 37 -3.87 7.65 -12.67
CA ASP A 37 -3.49 7.14 -13.98
C ASP A 37 -2.73 5.81 -13.90
N VAL A 38 -1.97 5.57 -12.82
CA VAL A 38 -1.13 4.38 -12.69
C VAL A 38 -1.84 3.15 -12.12
N GLY A 39 -1.33 1.98 -12.51
CA GLY A 39 -1.76 0.68 -12.01
C GLY A 39 -2.74 -0.06 -12.93
N GLN A 40 -3.03 -1.31 -12.57
CA GLN A 40 -3.93 -2.17 -13.33
C GLN A 40 -5.39 -1.73 -13.12
N LYS A 41 -6.05 -1.36 -14.22
CA LYS A 41 -7.47 -1.03 -14.29
C LYS A 41 -8.27 -2.24 -14.77
N SER A 42 -9.50 -2.40 -14.29
CA SER A 42 -10.44 -3.39 -14.82
C SER A 42 -10.83 -3.06 -16.26
N ASP A 43 -11.19 -4.06 -17.06
CA ASP A 43 -11.71 -3.88 -18.41
C ASP A 43 -12.95 -2.97 -18.36
N GLY A 44 -12.80 -1.71 -18.76
CA GLY A 44 -13.85 -0.69 -18.64
C GLY A 44 -13.41 0.69 -18.16
N GLY A 45 -12.13 0.90 -17.82
CA GLY A 45 -11.59 2.25 -17.55
C GLY A 45 -11.95 2.82 -16.18
N GLY A 46 -12.01 1.96 -15.17
CA GLY A 46 -12.26 2.34 -13.77
C GLY A 46 -10.99 2.65 -12.99
N GLU A 47 -11.17 2.81 -11.69
CA GLU A 47 -10.09 2.95 -10.71
C GLU A 47 -9.11 1.78 -10.76
N SER A 48 -7.81 2.06 -10.59
CA SER A 48 -6.79 1.02 -10.52
C SER A 48 -6.83 0.26 -9.20
N THR A 49 -6.45 -1.01 -9.22
CA THR A 49 -6.35 -1.85 -8.00
C THR A 49 -5.44 -1.20 -6.95
N GLY A 50 -4.35 -0.56 -7.39
CA GLY A 50 -3.44 0.13 -6.48
C GLY A 50 -4.08 1.34 -5.82
N HIS A 51 -4.75 2.20 -6.60
CA HIS A 51 -5.45 3.36 -6.06
C HIS A 51 -6.54 2.96 -5.05
N ALA A 52 -7.31 1.92 -5.36
CA ALA A 52 -8.31 1.37 -4.43
C ALA A 52 -7.65 0.82 -3.15
N SER A 53 -6.50 0.16 -3.29
CA SER A 53 -5.71 -0.33 -2.15
C SER A 53 -5.21 0.82 -1.27
N GLY A 54 -4.77 1.92 -1.88
CA GLY A 54 -4.34 3.12 -1.15
C GLY A 54 -5.42 3.66 -0.22
N ARG A 55 -6.67 3.72 -0.69
CA ARG A 55 -7.80 4.12 0.18
C ARG A 55 -8.00 3.17 1.35
N ARG A 56 -7.89 1.85 1.12
CA ARG A 56 -7.98 0.85 2.18
C ARG A 56 -6.82 0.97 3.18
N ILE A 57 -5.60 1.26 2.72
CA ILE A 57 -4.44 1.52 3.58
C ILE A 57 -4.69 2.71 4.49
N ILE A 58 -5.31 3.79 3.99
CA ILE A 58 -5.67 4.95 4.82
C ILE A 58 -6.64 4.55 5.94
N GLU A 59 -7.63 3.71 5.65
CA GLU A 59 -8.56 3.18 6.67
C GLU A 59 -7.79 2.37 7.73
N LEU A 60 -6.90 1.47 7.30
CA LEU A 60 -6.10 0.62 8.18
C LEU A 60 -5.13 1.41 9.07
N LEU A 61 -4.49 2.44 8.54
CA LEU A 61 -3.60 3.33 9.31
C LEU A 61 -4.35 4.14 10.38
N LYS A 62 -5.66 4.39 10.17
CA LYS A 62 -6.52 5.11 11.13
C LYS A 62 -7.23 4.16 12.11
N ALA A 63 -7.25 2.86 11.84
CA ALA A 63 -7.96 1.86 12.65
C ALA A 63 -7.19 1.51 13.93
N LYS A 64 -7.92 1.12 14.98
CA LYS A 64 -7.33 0.51 16.18
C LYS A 64 -7.25 -0.99 15.98
N LYS A 65 -6.25 -1.63 16.59
CA LYS A 65 -6.07 -3.09 16.55
C LYS A 65 -7.33 -3.88 16.93
N SER A 66 -8.12 -3.38 17.88
CA SER A 66 -9.38 -4.00 18.32
C SER A 66 -10.48 -4.03 17.26
N ASP A 67 -10.37 -3.17 16.25
CA ASP A 67 -11.39 -2.95 15.22
C ASP A 67 -11.03 -3.69 13.92
N LEU A 68 -9.84 -4.30 13.85
CA LEU A 68 -9.34 -5.01 12.68
C LEU A 68 -9.94 -6.42 12.58
N SER A 69 -10.46 -6.73 11.40
CA SER A 69 -10.97 -8.05 11.02
C SER A 69 -9.89 -8.92 10.36
N ASP A 70 -10.16 -10.22 10.21
CA ASP A 70 -9.28 -11.13 9.46
C ASP A 70 -9.03 -10.65 8.02
N ASP A 71 -10.03 -10.03 7.38
CA ASP A 71 -9.92 -9.48 6.03
C ASP A 71 -8.96 -8.28 5.97
N ASP A 72 -8.89 -7.51 7.06
CA ASP A 72 -7.93 -6.40 7.18
C ASP A 72 -6.50 -6.92 7.26
N TYR A 73 -6.25 -7.96 8.06
CA TYR A 73 -4.95 -8.62 8.10
C TYR A 73 -4.61 -9.30 6.76
N ALA A 74 -5.59 -9.88 6.06
CA ALA A 74 -5.38 -10.40 4.72
C ALA A 74 -4.99 -9.29 3.72
N HIS A 75 -5.61 -8.11 3.83
CA HIS A 75 -5.24 -6.95 3.03
C HIS A 75 -3.83 -6.44 3.38
N MET A 76 -3.47 -6.37 4.66
CA MET A 76 -2.12 -6.00 5.10
C MET A 76 -1.05 -6.91 4.48
N ARG A 77 -1.25 -8.24 4.49
CA ARG A 77 -0.33 -9.19 3.83
C ARG A 77 -0.22 -8.95 2.34
N LYS A 78 -1.33 -8.61 1.67
CA LYS A 78 -1.34 -8.27 0.24
C LYS A 78 -0.48 -7.02 -0.02
N VAL A 79 -0.59 -6.00 0.83
CA VAL A 79 0.20 -4.77 0.74
C VAL A 79 1.69 -5.06 0.90
N VAL A 80 2.07 -5.78 1.96
CA VAL A 80 3.46 -6.18 2.22
C VAL A 80 4.04 -6.95 1.02
N GLY A 81 3.31 -7.94 0.51
CA GLY A 81 3.74 -8.74 -0.63
C GLY A 81 3.87 -7.93 -1.92
N TYR A 82 2.99 -6.93 -2.13
CA TYR A 82 3.07 -6.04 -3.28
C TYR A 82 4.30 -5.14 -3.19
N VAL A 83 4.47 -4.41 -2.08
CA VAL A 83 5.60 -3.49 -1.86
C VAL A 83 6.92 -4.23 -2.01
N ARG A 84 7.13 -5.35 -1.30
CA ARG A 84 8.37 -6.14 -1.38
C ARG A 84 8.71 -6.55 -2.81
N ARG A 85 7.74 -7.10 -3.55
CA ARG A 85 7.95 -7.57 -4.93
C ARG A 85 8.21 -6.41 -5.89
N HIS A 86 7.47 -5.32 -5.77
CA HIS A 86 7.56 -4.21 -6.73
C HIS A 86 8.80 -3.35 -6.46
N SER A 87 9.19 -3.16 -5.19
CA SER A 87 10.46 -2.52 -4.82
C SER A 87 11.67 -3.28 -5.35
N ALA A 88 11.64 -4.62 -5.33
CA ALA A 88 12.71 -5.46 -5.90
C ALA A 88 12.88 -5.30 -7.42
N GLN A 89 11.89 -4.72 -8.12
CA GLN A 89 11.92 -4.45 -9.56
C GLN A 89 12.36 -3.02 -9.89
N ARG A 90 13.07 -2.35 -8.97
CA ARG A 90 13.52 -0.95 -9.13
C ARG A 90 14.23 -0.73 -10.47
N PRO A 91 13.72 0.17 -11.33
CA PRO A 91 14.38 0.55 -12.57
C PRO A 91 15.77 1.16 -12.31
N LYS A 92 16.65 1.05 -13.29
CA LYS A 92 17.93 1.77 -13.27
C LYS A 92 17.70 3.24 -13.62
N GLY A 93 18.46 4.12 -12.97
CA GLY A 93 18.43 5.57 -13.23
C GLY A 93 17.56 6.32 -12.22
N ASP A 94 17.18 7.54 -12.60
CA ASP A 94 16.26 8.36 -11.82
C ASP A 94 14.84 7.78 -11.86
N VAL A 95 14.23 7.65 -10.69
CA VAL A 95 12.91 7.05 -10.49
C VAL A 95 11.88 8.04 -9.97
N GLU A 96 12.26 9.31 -9.75
CA GLU A 96 11.43 10.32 -9.09
C GLU A 96 10.06 10.48 -9.73
N ASN A 97 10.02 10.55 -11.06
CA ASN A 97 8.78 10.80 -11.82
C ASN A 97 8.45 9.61 -12.73
N THR A 98 8.25 8.44 -12.11
CA THR A 98 8.01 7.19 -12.84
C THR A 98 6.77 6.47 -12.37
N HIS A 99 6.12 5.75 -13.30
CA HIS A 99 4.96 4.91 -12.97
C HIS A 99 5.30 3.83 -11.92
N TRP A 100 6.56 3.40 -11.86
CA TRP A 100 7.04 2.46 -10.83
C TRP A 100 6.93 3.06 -9.43
N ARG A 101 7.48 4.27 -9.21
CA ARG A 101 7.39 4.97 -7.92
C ARG A 101 5.93 5.29 -7.59
N TYR A 102 5.20 5.86 -8.54
CA TYR A 102 3.80 6.26 -8.34
C TYR A 102 2.91 5.06 -7.99
N SER A 103 3.18 3.88 -8.59
CA SER A 103 2.50 2.66 -8.22
C SER A 103 2.86 2.20 -6.81
N LEU A 104 4.10 2.31 -6.35
CA LEU A 104 4.45 2.04 -4.94
C LEU A 104 3.76 3.02 -3.98
N MET A 105 3.68 4.30 -4.34
CA MET A 105 3.00 5.32 -3.53
C MET A 105 1.50 5.06 -3.41
N ASN A 106 0.84 4.53 -4.46
CA ASN A 106 -0.55 4.04 -4.36
C ASN A 106 -0.72 2.92 -3.33
N TRP A 107 0.37 2.22 -2.98
CA TRP A 107 0.41 1.18 -1.95
C TRP A 107 1.05 1.66 -0.64
N GLY A 108 1.13 2.99 -0.45
CA GLY A 108 1.58 3.60 0.79
C GLY A 108 3.10 3.57 1.02
N HIS A 109 3.89 3.24 -0.01
CA HIS A 109 5.34 3.20 0.08
C HIS A 109 5.98 4.18 -0.91
N ASP A 110 6.72 5.17 -0.42
CA ASP A 110 7.56 6.03 -1.24
C ASP A 110 9.03 5.57 -1.18
N PRO A 111 9.58 4.99 -2.25
CA PRO A 111 10.96 4.47 -2.28
C PRO A 111 12.04 5.56 -2.31
N LEU A 112 11.65 6.84 -2.18
CA LEU A 112 12.56 7.97 -1.98
C LEU A 112 12.58 8.50 -0.54
N GLU A 113 11.68 8.01 0.32
CA GLU A 113 11.60 8.37 1.75
C GLU A 113 12.19 7.28 2.67
N ASP A 114 12.85 6.27 2.09
CA ASP A 114 13.54 5.17 2.79
C ASP A 114 14.92 5.58 3.37
#